data_AF-A0A534RM52-F1
#
_entry.id   AF-A0A534RM52-F1
#
_cell.length_a   1.000
_cell.length_b   1.000
_cell.length_c   1.000
_cell.angle_alpha   90.00
_cell.angle_beta   90.00
_cell.angle_gamma   90.00
#
_symmetry.space_group_name_H-M   'P 1'
#
loop_
_entity.id
_entity.type
_entity.pdbx_description
1 polymer ?
#
loop_
_entity_poly.entity_id
_entity_poly.type
_entity_poly.pdbx_seq_one_letter_code
_entity_poly.pdbx_strand_id
1 'polypeptide(L)'
;MNWNSLLSALVGGLVGGGIPAVMTYLGSRHERARRLEERQWADAEVLADVRRLLYDVDPTRRGANVDTRPGAEDALWTTLRQRCDDVQRRLLVLYVGHPSAAIQSSAEKVAAESAKAVVMSEWHVHDLLKKNGNDEQFDVARKCHETALASTAELERLVRATGAGNGRTRRRGLGGKDGNMLQDPHAGKRLGG
;
A
#
# COMPACT_ATOMS: atom_id res chain seq x y z
N MET A 1 27.83 11.61 -59.44
CA MET A 1 27.27 11.70 -58.07
C MET A 1 27.26 10.29 -57.50
N ASN A 2 28.13 10.03 -56.52
CA ASN A 2 28.42 8.68 -56.06
C ASN A 2 27.42 8.26 -54.97
N TRP A 3 26.65 7.21 -55.26
CA TRP A 3 25.62 6.62 -54.39
C TRP A 3 26.17 6.18 -53.02
N ASN A 4 27.46 5.82 -52.98
CA ASN A 4 28.16 5.40 -51.77
C ASN A 4 28.32 6.54 -50.75
N SER A 5 28.40 7.80 -51.18
CA SER A 5 28.52 8.95 -50.28
C SER A 5 27.23 9.26 -49.51
N LEU A 6 26.08 8.86 -50.06
CA LEU A 6 24.75 9.08 -49.48
C LEU A 6 24.43 8.02 -48.41
N LEU A 7 24.95 6.80 -48.57
CA LEU A 7 24.88 5.74 -47.54
C LEU A 7 25.83 6.00 -46.37
N SER A 8 27.02 6.55 -46.61
CA SER A 8 27.96 6.88 -45.52
C SER A 8 27.45 7.99 -44.60
N ALA A 9 26.69 8.97 -45.13
CA ALA A 9 26.06 10.01 -44.32
C ALA A 9 24.88 9.48 -43.48
N LEU A 10 24.17 8.45 -43.98
CA LEU A 10 23.03 7.85 -43.28
C LEU A 10 23.47 6.85 -42.20
N VAL A 11 24.63 6.20 -42.36
CA VAL A 11 25.23 5.32 -41.35
C VAL A 11 26.05 6.10 -40.31
N GLY A 12 26.72 7.19 -40.70
CA GLY A 12 27.45 8.06 -39.78
C GLY A 12 26.57 8.86 -38.82
N GLY A 13 25.33 9.17 -39.21
CA GLY A 13 24.35 9.91 -38.37
C GLY A 13 23.57 9.04 -37.38
N LEU A 14 23.60 7.71 -37.51
CA LEU A 14 22.74 6.78 -36.74
C LEU A 14 23.47 6.11 -35.56
N VAL A 15 24.80 6.17 -35.50
CA VAL A 15 25.60 5.53 -34.44
C VAL A 15 25.87 6.47 -33.25
N GLY A 16 25.74 7.79 -33.42
CA GLY A 16 26.02 8.78 -32.35
C GLY A 16 24.83 9.20 -31.48
N GLY A 17 23.58 9.01 -31.94
CA GLY A 17 22.39 9.62 -31.31
C GLY A 17 21.40 8.64 -30.66
N GLY A 18 21.48 7.34 -30.93
CA GLY A 18 20.51 6.35 -30.42
C GLY A 18 20.79 5.83 -29.01
N ILE A 19 22.06 5.78 -28.61
CA ILE A 19 22.51 5.24 -27.32
C ILE A 19 22.10 6.13 -26.12
N PRO A 20 22.16 7.48 -26.20
CA PRO A 20 21.74 8.33 -25.08
C PRO A 20 20.25 8.18 -24.76
N ALA A 21 19.40 8.05 -25.79
CA ALA A 21 17.94 7.96 -25.64
C ALA A 21 17.49 6.66 -24.96
N VAL A 22 18.12 5.53 -25.30
CA VAL A 22 17.82 4.23 -24.66
C VAL A 22 18.34 4.20 -23.22
N MET A 23 19.52 4.76 -22.95
CA MET A 23 20.07 4.88 -21.59
C MET A 23 19.24 5.82 -20.70
N THR A 24 18.77 6.96 -21.22
CA THR A 24 17.86 7.85 -20.47
C THR A 24 16.50 7.22 -20.24
N TYR A 25 15.96 6.48 -21.21
CA TYR A 25 14.72 5.73 -21.03
C TYR A 25 14.85 4.64 -19.95
N LEU A 26 15.91 3.82 -19.98
CA LEU A 26 16.18 2.79 -18.98
C LEU A 26 16.47 3.39 -17.59
N GLY A 27 17.25 4.47 -17.53
CA GLY A 27 17.51 5.23 -16.30
C GLY A 27 16.22 5.76 -15.68
N SER A 28 15.36 6.40 -16.47
CA SER A 28 14.05 6.90 -16.00
C SER A 28 13.14 5.79 -15.48
N ARG A 29 13.24 4.59 -16.05
CA ARG A 29 12.47 3.42 -15.62
C ARG A 29 12.97 2.84 -14.31
N HIS A 30 14.30 2.78 -14.13
CA HIS A 30 14.91 2.37 -12.87
C HIS A 30 14.59 3.35 -11.74
N GLU A 31 14.64 4.65 -12.03
CA GLU A 31 14.39 5.67 -11.02
C GLU A 31 12.91 5.71 -10.60
N ARG A 32 11.99 5.50 -11.54
CA ARG A 32 10.56 5.28 -11.23
C ARG A 32 10.35 4.04 -10.37
N ALA A 33 11.03 2.93 -10.68
CA ALA A 33 10.92 1.71 -9.90
C ALA A 33 11.42 1.90 -8.45
N ARG A 34 12.55 2.58 -8.27
CA ARG A 34 13.11 2.88 -6.95
C ARG A 34 12.20 3.78 -6.12
N ARG A 35 11.65 4.84 -6.72
CA ARG A 35 10.67 5.73 -6.05
C ARG A 35 9.39 5.00 -5.65
N LEU A 36 8.96 4.00 -6.41
CA LEU A 36 7.78 3.19 -6.07
C LEU A 36 8.08 2.23 -4.92
N GLU A 37 9.27 1.65 -4.88
CA GLU A 37 9.71 0.78 -3.79
C GLU A 37 9.86 1.57 -2.48
N GLU A 38 10.52 2.73 -2.52
CA GLU A 38 10.65 3.64 -1.36
C GLU A 38 9.27 4.05 -0.80
N ARG A 39 8.28 4.30 -1.68
CA ARG A 39 6.90 4.59 -1.25
C ARG A 39 6.21 3.39 -0.61
N GLN A 40 6.39 2.19 -1.14
CA GLN A 40 5.80 0.97 -0.55
C GLN A 40 6.30 0.72 0.88
N TRP A 41 7.59 0.98 1.14
CA TRP A 41 8.14 0.89 2.48
C TRP A 41 7.55 1.94 3.42
N ALA A 42 7.41 3.19 2.96
CA ALA A 42 6.77 4.24 3.73
C ALA A 42 5.30 3.91 4.06
N ASP A 43 4.52 3.44 3.09
CA ASP A 43 3.12 3.05 3.30
C ASP A 43 3.02 1.88 4.31
N ALA A 44 3.94 0.91 4.21
CA ALA A 44 3.99 -0.21 5.14
C ALA A 44 4.36 0.21 6.58
N GLU A 45 5.25 1.20 6.73
CA GLU A 45 5.62 1.75 8.04
C GLU A 45 4.42 2.42 8.72
N VAL A 46 3.66 3.24 7.98
CA VAL A 46 2.43 3.87 8.50
C VAL A 46 1.43 2.81 8.95
N LEU A 47 1.24 1.74 8.17
CA LEU A 47 0.33 0.65 8.52
C LEU A 47 0.80 -0.15 9.74
N ALA A 48 2.12 -0.34 9.90
CA ALA A 48 2.69 -0.96 11.08
C ALA A 48 2.42 -0.12 12.35
N ASP A 49 2.54 1.22 12.25
CA ASP A 49 2.22 2.12 13.35
C ASP A 49 0.73 2.08 13.72
N VAL A 50 -0.17 2.06 12.73
CA VAL A 50 -1.61 1.88 12.96
C VAL A 50 -1.88 0.57 13.69
N ARG A 51 -1.30 -0.55 13.23
CA ARG A 51 -1.47 -1.86 13.88
C ARG A 51 -0.97 -1.86 15.31
N ARG A 52 0.18 -1.24 15.55
CA ARG A 52 0.75 -1.13 16.90
C ARG A 52 -0.14 -0.29 17.81
N LEU A 53 -0.66 0.83 17.32
CA LEU A 53 -1.62 1.66 18.06
C LEU A 53 -2.87 0.85 18.42
N LEU A 54 -3.49 0.19 17.43
CA LEU A 54 -4.69 -0.63 17.64
C LEU A 54 -4.42 -1.74 18.66
N TYR A 55 -3.30 -2.45 18.55
CA TYR A 55 -2.91 -3.48 19.52
C TYR A 55 -2.74 -2.96 20.96
N ASP A 56 -2.29 -1.71 21.12
CA ASP A 56 -2.14 -1.07 22.42
C ASP A 56 -3.47 -0.57 22.99
N VAL A 57 -4.45 -0.25 22.13
CA VAL A 57 -5.80 0.21 22.54
C VAL A 57 -6.87 -0.87 22.45
N ASP A 58 -6.49 -2.14 22.31
CA ASP A 58 -7.44 -3.26 22.34
C ASP A 58 -8.22 -3.22 23.68
N PRO A 59 -9.56 -3.08 23.64
CA PRO A 59 -10.37 -2.92 24.85
C PRO A 59 -10.29 -4.13 25.78
N THR A 60 -10.13 -5.34 25.25
CA THR A 60 -9.96 -6.56 26.05
C THR A 60 -8.64 -6.52 26.80
N ARG A 61 -7.55 -6.19 26.08
CA ARG A 61 -6.22 -6.10 26.67
C ARG A 61 -6.13 -4.96 27.67
N ARG A 62 -6.70 -3.80 27.36
CA ARG A 62 -6.75 -2.64 28.26
C ARG A 62 -7.55 -2.96 29.50
N GLY A 63 -8.74 -3.54 29.37
CA GLY A 63 -9.57 -3.96 30.50
C GLY A 63 -8.85 -4.93 31.46
N ALA A 64 -8.09 -5.88 30.91
CA ALA A 64 -7.30 -6.83 31.72
C ALA A 64 -6.06 -6.20 32.40
N ASN A 65 -5.55 -5.09 31.88
CA ASN A 65 -4.30 -4.45 32.34
C ASN A 65 -4.53 -3.01 32.84
N VAL A 66 -5.72 -2.69 33.34
CA VAL A 66 -6.02 -1.38 33.92
C VAL A 66 -5.16 -1.17 35.17
N ASP A 67 -4.46 -0.04 35.22
CA ASP A 67 -3.71 0.40 36.38
C ASP A 67 -4.57 1.31 37.27
N THR A 68 -4.80 0.91 38.51
CA THR A 68 -5.65 1.64 39.46
C THR A 68 -4.90 2.74 40.22
N ARG A 69 -3.59 2.88 40.02
CA ARG A 69 -2.81 3.94 40.64
C ARG A 69 -3.28 5.32 40.15
N PRO A 70 -3.43 6.32 41.04
CA PRO A 70 -3.89 7.65 40.64
C PRO A 70 -3.03 8.25 39.52
N GLY A 71 -3.67 8.66 38.42
CA GLY A 71 -3.03 9.31 37.27
C GLY A 71 -2.24 8.39 36.33
N ALA A 72 -2.13 7.09 36.60
CA ALA A 72 -1.38 6.17 35.74
C ALA A 72 -2.04 6.01 34.35
N GLU A 73 -3.34 5.78 34.33
CA GLU A 73 -4.11 5.66 33.08
C GLU A 73 -4.18 6.99 32.31
N ASP A 74 -4.34 8.13 32.99
CA ASP A 74 -4.40 9.44 32.34
C ASP A 74 -3.10 9.75 31.56
N ALA A 75 -1.94 9.44 32.16
CA ALA A 75 -0.64 9.61 31.52
C ALA A 75 -0.46 8.67 30.32
N LEU A 76 -0.93 7.42 30.44
CA LEU A 76 -0.91 6.45 29.35
C LEU A 76 -1.80 6.90 28.18
N TRP A 77 -3.05 7.29 28.46
CA TRP A 77 -3.99 7.74 27.44
C TRP A 77 -3.54 9.02 26.76
N THR A 78 -2.88 9.92 27.48
CA THR A 78 -2.21 11.09 26.87
C THR A 78 -1.18 10.65 25.82
N THR A 79 -0.35 9.65 26.15
CA THR A 79 0.65 9.10 25.22
C THR A 79 -0.01 8.40 24.03
N LEU A 80 -1.09 7.65 24.25
CA LEU A 80 -1.84 6.96 23.18
C LEU A 80 -2.55 7.95 22.25
N ARG A 81 -3.12 9.04 22.77
CA ARG A 81 -3.72 10.12 21.98
C ARG A 81 -2.67 10.82 21.11
N GLN A 82 -1.51 11.17 21.67
CA GLN A 82 -0.40 11.73 20.88
C GLN A 82 0.02 10.80 19.73
N ARG A 83 0.15 9.49 20.00
CA ARG A 83 0.44 8.49 18.96
C ARG A 83 -0.67 8.39 17.92
N CYS A 84 -1.93 8.50 18.34
CA CYS A 84 -3.07 8.55 17.42
C CYS A 84 -2.98 9.76 16.48
N ASP A 85 -2.69 10.95 17.02
CA ASP A 85 -2.52 12.17 16.23
C ASP A 85 -1.36 12.04 15.22
N ASP A 86 -0.23 11.44 15.64
CA ASP A 86 0.91 11.17 14.77
C ASP A 86 0.55 10.23 13.62
N VAL A 87 -0.15 9.13 13.93
CA VAL A 87 -0.64 8.17 12.94
C VAL A 87 -1.64 8.83 11.98
N GLN A 88 -2.56 9.64 12.49
CA GLN A 88 -3.52 10.37 11.66
C GLN A 88 -2.83 11.34 10.71
N ARG A 89 -1.82 12.08 11.17
CA ARG A 89 -1.03 12.96 10.29
C ARG A 89 -0.37 12.19 9.15
N ARG A 90 0.19 11.00 9.44
CA ARG A 90 0.80 10.13 8.42
C ARG A 90 -0.24 9.55 7.44
N LEU A 91 -1.40 9.12 7.94
CA LEU A 91 -2.51 8.66 7.10
C LEU A 91 -3.08 9.79 6.23
N LEU A 92 -3.08 11.02 6.71
CA LEU A 92 -3.49 12.19 5.92
C LEU A 92 -2.53 12.43 4.74
N VAL A 93 -1.22 12.25 4.94
CA VAL A 93 -0.24 12.28 3.84
C VAL A 93 -0.57 11.20 2.80
N LEU A 94 -0.93 10.00 3.23
CA LEU A 94 -1.34 8.93 2.32
C LEU A 94 -2.65 9.28 1.59
N TYR A 95 -3.63 9.83 2.30
CA TYR A 95 -4.90 10.29 1.74
C TYR A 95 -4.72 11.35 0.66
N VAL A 96 -3.92 12.39 0.91
CA VAL A 96 -3.73 13.48 -0.04
C VAL A 96 -2.74 13.12 -1.16
N GLY A 97 -1.72 12.32 -0.85
CA GLY A 97 -0.56 12.10 -1.73
C GLY A 97 -0.61 10.83 -2.58
N HIS A 98 -1.43 9.84 -2.25
CA HIS A 98 -1.40 8.54 -2.94
C HIS A 98 -2.11 8.61 -4.30
N PRO A 99 -1.56 8.05 -5.41
CA PRO A 99 -2.17 8.16 -6.75
C PRO A 99 -3.45 7.35 -6.95
N SER A 100 -3.71 6.35 -6.10
CA SER A 100 -4.92 5.51 -6.17
C SER A 100 -6.02 6.04 -5.25
N ALA A 101 -7.14 6.47 -5.81
CA ALA A 101 -8.32 6.96 -5.08
C ALA A 101 -8.88 5.94 -4.07
N ALA A 102 -8.78 4.63 -4.38
CA ALA A 102 -9.21 3.58 -3.45
C ALA A 102 -8.35 3.56 -2.17
N ILE A 103 -7.03 3.77 -2.32
CA ILE A 103 -6.12 3.87 -1.17
C ILE A 103 -6.36 5.17 -0.41
N GLN A 104 -6.61 6.28 -1.11
CA GLN A 104 -6.96 7.54 -0.46
C GLN A 104 -8.20 7.37 0.43
N SER A 105 -9.33 6.95 -0.14
CA SER A 105 -10.58 6.76 0.61
C SER A 105 -10.42 5.75 1.75
N SER A 106 -9.66 4.67 1.55
CA SER A 106 -9.40 3.69 2.60
C SER A 106 -8.51 4.26 3.71
N ALA A 107 -7.54 5.13 3.41
CA ALA A 107 -6.69 5.80 4.40
C ALA A 107 -7.50 6.77 5.28
N GLU A 108 -8.40 7.55 4.67
CA GLU A 108 -9.34 8.42 5.39
C GLU A 108 -10.21 7.61 6.35
N LYS A 109 -10.77 6.49 5.88
CA LYS A 109 -11.58 5.59 6.71
C LYS A 109 -10.77 5.02 7.88
N VAL A 110 -9.55 4.56 7.65
CA VAL A 110 -8.67 4.04 8.71
C VAL A 110 -8.35 5.11 9.75
N ALA A 111 -8.12 6.37 9.32
CA ALA A 111 -7.86 7.48 10.25
C ALA A 111 -9.07 7.73 11.18
N ALA A 112 -10.29 7.74 10.64
CA ALA A 112 -11.51 7.93 11.41
C ALA A 112 -11.79 6.76 12.37
N GLU A 113 -11.71 5.52 11.89
CA GLU A 113 -12.02 4.33 12.70
C GLU A 113 -10.98 4.07 13.79
N SER A 114 -9.69 4.33 13.52
CA SER A 114 -8.65 4.24 14.56
C SER A 114 -8.83 5.28 15.67
N ALA A 115 -9.19 6.52 15.32
CA ALA A 115 -9.54 7.55 16.32
C ALA A 115 -10.68 7.11 17.22
N LYS A 116 -11.75 6.59 16.59
CA LYS A 116 -12.93 6.09 17.29
C LYS A 116 -12.59 4.94 18.21
N ALA A 117 -11.76 3.98 17.77
CA ALA A 117 -11.30 2.88 18.60
C ALA A 117 -10.52 3.37 19.82
N VAL A 118 -9.61 4.34 19.68
CA VAL A 118 -8.86 4.93 20.80
C VAL A 118 -9.82 5.56 21.82
N VAL A 119 -10.74 6.42 21.37
CA VAL A 119 -11.69 7.12 22.25
C VAL A 119 -12.61 6.15 22.98
N MET A 120 -13.18 5.17 22.27
CA MET A 120 -14.10 4.22 22.91
C MET A 120 -13.40 3.29 23.89
N SER A 121 -12.15 2.89 23.60
CA SER A 121 -11.35 2.11 24.55
C SER A 121 -10.95 2.93 25.79
N GLU A 122 -10.65 4.22 25.63
CA GLU A 122 -10.39 5.14 26.75
C GLU A 122 -11.62 5.27 27.66
N TRP A 123 -12.79 5.48 27.07
CA TRP A 123 -14.06 5.54 27.81
C TRP A 123 -14.35 4.24 28.57
N HIS A 124 -14.16 3.10 27.92
CA HIS A 124 -14.33 1.80 28.57
C HIS A 124 -13.44 1.66 29.81
N VAL A 125 -12.16 2.04 29.73
CA VAL A 125 -11.25 1.99 30.89
C VAL A 125 -11.67 2.96 32.00
N HIS A 126 -12.08 4.18 31.65
CA HIS A 126 -12.59 5.12 32.65
C HIS A 126 -13.82 4.60 33.39
N ASP A 127 -14.70 3.89 32.70
CA ASP A 127 -15.89 3.31 33.31
C ASP A 127 -15.57 2.11 34.20
N LEU A 128 -14.59 1.27 33.81
CA LEU A 128 -14.04 0.24 34.68
C LEU A 128 -13.47 0.83 35.99
N LEU A 129 -12.69 1.91 35.89
CA LEU A 129 -12.10 2.58 37.07
C LEU A 129 -13.17 3.17 38.01
N LYS A 130 -14.28 3.67 37.45
CA LYS A 130 -15.42 4.18 38.24
C LYS A 130 -16.30 3.08 38.83
N LYS A 131 -15.98 1.81 38.60
CA LYS A 131 -16.82 0.64 38.93
C LYS A 131 -18.22 0.68 38.28
N ASN A 132 -18.35 1.42 37.18
CA ASN A 132 -19.55 1.47 36.35
C ASN A 132 -19.42 0.46 35.22
N GLY A 133 -19.03 -0.78 35.53
CA GLY A 133 -18.82 -1.83 34.53
C GLY A 133 -20.09 -2.08 33.74
N ASN A 134 -20.20 -1.40 32.59
CA ASN A 134 -21.31 -1.55 31.66
C ASN A 134 -20.82 -2.40 30.50
N ASP A 135 -21.37 -3.61 30.39
CA ASP A 135 -21.07 -4.54 29.29
C ASP A 135 -21.35 -3.92 27.92
N GLU A 136 -22.31 -3.00 27.82
CA GLU A 136 -22.58 -2.21 26.60
C GLU A 136 -21.39 -1.32 26.22
N GLN A 137 -20.77 -0.68 27.22
CA GLN A 137 -19.48 0.04 27.15
C GLN A 137 -18.42 -0.74 26.38
N PHE A 138 -18.16 -1.93 26.90
CA PHE A 138 -17.18 -2.85 26.37
C PHE A 138 -17.52 -3.28 24.94
N ASP A 139 -18.78 -3.65 24.68
CA ASP A 139 -19.21 -4.11 23.36
C ASP A 139 -19.08 -3.02 22.28
N VAL A 140 -19.37 -1.75 22.62
CA VAL A 140 -19.17 -0.64 21.68
C VAL A 140 -17.68 -0.44 21.40
N ALA A 141 -16.83 -0.45 22.42
CA ALA A 141 -15.38 -0.32 22.25
C ALA A 141 -14.81 -1.46 21.40
N ARG A 142 -15.23 -2.70 21.67
CA ARG A 142 -14.85 -3.89 20.91
C ARG A 142 -15.25 -3.79 19.43
N LYS A 143 -16.51 -3.42 19.14
CA LYS A 143 -16.97 -3.24 17.75
C LYS A 143 -16.19 -2.15 17.01
N CYS A 144 -15.87 -1.04 17.68
CA CYS A 144 -15.07 0.03 17.07
C CYS A 144 -13.64 -0.45 16.78
N HIS A 145 -13.03 -1.18 17.71
CA HIS A 145 -11.70 -1.77 17.53
C HIS A 145 -11.68 -2.79 16.37
N GLU A 146 -12.65 -3.70 16.30
CA GLU A 146 -12.81 -4.67 15.21
C GLU A 146 -13.01 -3.97 13.85
N THR A 147 -13.81 -2.89 13.81
CA THR A 147 -14.03 -2.10 12.59
C THR A 147 -12.76 -1.39 12.12
N ALA A 148 -11.96 -0.87 13.06
CA ALA A 148 -10.67 -0.26 12.75
C ALA A 148 -9.67 -1.29 12.21
N LEU A 149 -9.61 -2.49 12.80
CA LEU A 149 -8.79 -3.60 12.31
C LEU A 149 -9.20 -4.03 10.90
N ALA A 150 -10.50 -4.19 10.65
CA ALA A 150 -11.02 -4.57 9.33
C ALA A 150 -10.68 -3.51 8.26
N SER A 151 -10.85 -2.23 8.59
CA SER A 151 -10.50 -1.13 7.68
C SER A 151 -8.99 -1.07 7.41
N THR A 152 -8.16 -1.34 8.42
CA THR A 152 -6.69 -1.40 8.27
C THR A 152 -6.28 -2.57 7.37
N ALA A 153 -6.89 -3.74 7.55
CA ALA A 153 -6.62 -4.91 6.71
C ALA A 153 -7.01 -4.68 5.24
N GLU A 154 -8.09 -3.95 4.99
CA GLU A 154 -8.49 -3.56 3.63
C GLU A 154 -7.48 -2.61 2.98
N LEU A 155 -7.00 -1.60 3.72
CA LEU A 155 -5.95 -0.71 3.23
C LEU A 155 -4.65 -1.46 2.93
N GLU A 156 -4.22 -2.37 3.83
CA GLU A 156 -3.08 -3.26 3.61
C GLU A 156 -3.23 -4.09 2.32
N ARG A 157 -4.43 -4.63 2.09
CA ARG A 157 -4.74 -5.40 0.87
C ARG A 157 -4.59 -4.54 -0.38
N LEU A 158 -5.11 -3.30 -0.37
CA LEU A 158 -5.02 -2.37 -1.49
C LEU A 158 -3.56 -1.95 -1.78
N VAL A 159 -2.77 -1.65 -0.75
CA VAL A 159 -1.35 -1.30 -0.89
C VAL A 159 -0.57 -2.49 -1.48
N ARG A 160 -0.78 -3.71 -0.98
CA ARG A 160 -0.14 -4.92 -1.52
C ARG A 160 -0.55 -5.20 -2.98
N ALA A 161 -1.82 -5.02 -3.32
CA ALA A 161 -2.31 -5.23 -4.69
C ALA A 161 -1.66 -4.26 -5.68
N THR A 162 -1.46 -3.01 -5.26
CA THR A 162 -0.77 -1.98 -6.06
C THR A 162 0.70 -2.35 -6.29
N GLY A 163 1.38 -2.91 -5.28
CA GLY A 163 2.74 -3.43 -5.43
C GLY A 163 2.84 -4.65 -6.35
N ALA A 164 1.92 -5.60 -6.24
CA ALA A 164 1.93 -6.85 -7.03
C ALA A 164 1.56 -6.63 -8.51
N GLY A 165 0.66 -5.69 -8.82
CA GLY A 165 0.25 -5.36 -10.20
C GLY A 165 1.43 -4.91 -11.07
N ASN A 166 2.39 -4.19 -10.50
CA ASN A 166 3.58 -3.72 -11.21
C ASN A 166 4.62 -4.82 -11.48
N GLY A 167 4.65 -5.87 -10.65
CA GLY A 167 5.58 -7.00 -10.84
C GLY A 167 5.24 -7.87 -12.05
N ARG A 168 3.94 -8.09 -12.35
CA ARG A 168 3.50 -8.94 -13.47
C ARG A 168 3.76 -8.31 -14.85
N THR A 169 3.60 -6.99 -14.98
CA THR A 169 3.93 -6.27 -16.22
C THR A 169 5.42 -6.37 -16.55
N ARG A 170 6.27 -6.56 -15.53
CA ARG A 170 7.73 -6.72 -15.67
C ARG A 170 8.13 -8.11 -16.19
N ARG A 171 7.42 -9.18 -15.83
CA ARG A 171 7.74 -10.56 -16.25
C ARG A 171 7.28 -10.89 -17.67
N ARG A 172 6.31 -10.14 -18.22
CA ARG A 172 5.78 -10.36 -19.58
C ARG A 172 6.60 -9.69 -20.69
N GLY A 173 7.52 -8.78 -20.35
CA GLY A 173 8.33 -8.02 -21.32
C GLY A 173 9.67 -8.66 -21.72
N LEU A 174 10.03 -9.82 -21.14
CA LEU A 174 11.33 -10.47 -21.35
C LEU A 174 11.23 -11.93 -21.81
N GLY A 175 10.04 -12.39 -22.21
CA GLY A 175 9.80 -13.77 -22.61
C GLY A 175 9.35 -13.90 -24.06
N GLY A 176 10.29 -14.25 -24.94
CA GLY A 176 10.04 -15.20 -26.01
C GLY A 176 9.36 -14.66 -27.25
N LYS A 177 10.12 -13.91 -28.06
CA LYS A 177 9.85 -13.75 -29.49
C LYS A 177 10.62 -14.82 -30.27
N ASP A 178 10.60 -16.07 -29.80
CA ASP A 178 11.34 -17.17 -30.42
C ASP A 178 10.42 -18.39 -30.58
N GLY A 179 10.21 -18.77 -31.84
CA GLY A 179 9.81 -20.11 -32.25
C GLY A 179 8.32 -20.43 -32.25
N ASN A 180 7.64 -20.23 -33.38
CA ASN A 180 7.41 -21.34 -34.31
C ASN A 180 6.77 -20.82 -35.60
N MET A 181 7.62 -20.27 -36.48
CA MET A 181 7.29 -20.01 -37.88
C MET A 181 7.90 -21.16 -38.67
N LEU A 182 7.38 -22.37 -38.51
CA LEU A 182 7.65 -23.46 -39.44
C LEU A 182 6.43 -23.59 -40.36
N GLN A 183 6.69 -23.21 -41.60
CA GLN A 183 5.89 -23.53 -42.77
C GLN A 183 5.63 -25.04 -42.78
N ASP A 184 4.40 -25.44 -43.10
CA ASP A 184 4.27 -26.49 -44.11
C ASP A 184 2.98 -26.30 -44.91
N PRO A 185 3.09 -26.17 -46.24
CA PRO A 185 1.98 -26.16 -47.17
C PRO A 185 1.63 -27.61 -47.55
N HIS A 186 0.36 -27.95 -47.71
CA HIS A 186 -0.12 -28.61 -48.92
C HIS A 186 -1.61 -28.90 -48.84
N ALA A 187 -2.30 -28.37 -49.84
CA ALA A 187 -3.66 -28.69 -50.21
C ALA A 187 -3.81 -30.18 -50.55
N GLY A 188 -4.92 -30.77 -50.10
CA GLY A 188 -5.30 -32.13 -50.46
C GLY A 188 -6.81 -32.30 -50.47
N LYS A 189 -7.46 -31.85 -51.55
CA LYS A 189 -8.80 -32.28 -51.97
C LYS A 189 -8.92 -33.80 -51.86
N ARG A 190 -10.00 -34.32 -51.26
CA ARG A 190 -10.71 -35.51 -51.78
C ARG A 190 -12.21 -35.40 -51.53
N LEU A 191 -12.91 -35.42 -52.65
CA LEU A 191 -14.33 -35.74 -52.83
C LEU A 191 -14.56 -37.23 -52.55
N GLY A 192 -15.79 -37.56 -52.16
CA GLY A 192 -16.46 -38.79 -52.59
C GLY A 192 -16.84 -39.76 -51.48
N GLY A 193 -18.14 -40.03 -51.37
CA GLY A 193 -18.74 -41.10 -50.56
C GLY A 193 -20.09 -40.69 -50.01
#